data_AF-A0A9X9MH65-F1
#
_entry.id   AF-A0A9X9MH65-F1
#
_cell.length_a   1.000
_cell.length_b   1.000
_cell.length_c   1.000
_cell.angle_alpha   90.00
_cell.angle_beta   90.00
_cell.angle_gamma   90.00
#
_symmetry.space_group_name_H-M   'P 1'
#
loop_
_entity.id
_entity.type
_entity.pdbx_description
1 polymer ?
#
loop_
_entity_poly.entity_id
_entity_poly.type
_entity_poly.pdbx_seq_one_letter_code
_entity_poly.pdbx_strand_id
1 'polypeptide(L)'
;MHCNFLVVSSIMLFGKGDIFQYDLIKPLKGDTTHQYLRFEGLVETPFELPRSLTRERLSNVSQNHIIYKICAEIEADLSSLEESLREHTYRKSDEAIDPTEMDPSYIGCSKQLDKLTVGITQIFMSAIRKNKLPPCTAKMLIKDISYRRARAYGPYGNYSHQDRAKIAIIWDDFIPFQELFDELDPLMTMKKQDDIIHLVYIAGFLKLIVRPYLEEGYLILPALGNLFHNDIYKFLENSGRHTIVPPHRIYHRG
;
A
#
# COMPACT_ATOMS: atom_id res chain seq x y z
N MET A 1 -14.94 -14.45 18.19
CA MET A 1 -13.79 -14.49 17.25
C MET A 1 -13.47 -13.13 16.64
N HIS A 2 -12.26 -12.64 16.91
CA HIS A 2 -11.68 -11.40 16.39
C HIS A 2 -10.52 -11.76 15.46
N CYS A 3 -10.35 -11.06 14.34
CA CYS A 3 -9.33 -11.40 13.34
C CYS A 3 -8.56 -10.19 12.84
N ASN A 4 -7.26 -10.37 12.63
CA ASN A 4 -6.37 -9.49 11.89
C ASN A 4 -5.88 -10.20 10.62
N PHE A 5 -5.35 -9.43 9.67
CA PHE A 5 -4.65 -9.97 8.53
C PHE A 5 -3.17 -9.60 8.58
N LEU A 6 -2.31 -10.52 8.20
CA LEU A 6 -0.88 -10.31 8.07
C LEU A 6 -0.49 -10.62 6.63
N VAL A 7 -0.09 -9.59 5.87
CA VAL A 7 0.51 -9.77 4.55
C VAL A 7 2.02 -9.78 4.72
N VAL A 8 2.67 -10.82 4.20
CA VAL A 8 4.13 -11.02 4.24
C VAL A 8 4.62 -11.02 2.81
N SER A 9 5.53 -10.10 2.49
CA SER A 9 6.01 -9.87 1.12
C SER A 9 7.53 -9.81 1.11
N SER A 10 8.16 -10.57 0.22
CA SER A 10 9.60 -10.44 0.01
C SER A 10 9.89 -9.11 -0.67
N ILE A 11 10.81 -8.31 -0.12
CA ILE A 11 11.25 -7.05 -0.75
C ILE A 11 12.53 -7.22 -1.57
N MET A 12 12.85 -8.46 -1.97
CA MET A 12 13.96 -8.79 -2.86
C MET A 12 13.91 -7.97 -4.17
N LEU A 13 12.71 -7.68 -4.68
CA LEU A 13 12.49 -6.92 -5.91
C LEU A 13 13.01 -5.47 -5.84
N PHE A 14 13.22 -4.93 -4.64
CA PHE A 14 13.81 -3.60 -4.43
C PHE A 14 15.31 -3.65 -4.10
N GLY A 15 15.97 -4.80 -4.29
CA GLY A 15 17.39 -4.98 -3.99
C GLY A 15 17.71 -5.08 -2.49
N LYS A 16 16.69 -5.27 -1.63
CA LYS A 16 16.82 -5.35 -0.18
C LYS A 16 17.07 -6.78 0.36
N GLY A 17 17.71 -7.65 -0.43
CA GLY A 17 18.13 -8.99 0.01
C GLY A 17 17.00 -9.83 0.64
N ASP A 18 17.33 -10.62 1.67
CA ASP A 18 16.39 -11.51 2.39
C ASP A 18 15.47 -10.78 3.39
N ILE A 19 15.25 -9.48 3.22
CA ILE A 19 14.32 -8.71 4.06
C ILE A 19 12.89 -8.94 3.56
N PHE A 20 11.95 -8.95 4.50
CA PHE A 20 10.52 -9.06 4.25
C PHE A 20 9.80 -7.85 4.83
N GLN A 21 8.73 -7.45 4.15
CA GLN A 21 7.75 -6.51 4.66
C GLN A 21 6.59 -7.29 5.26
N TYR A 22 6.19 -6.88 6.47
CA TYR A 22 5.07 -7.41 7.23
C TYR A 22 4.03 -6.31 7.43
N ASP A 23 2.86 -6.51 6.86
CA ASP A 23 1.75 -5.57 6.87
C ASP A 23 0.63 -6.16 7.72
N LEU A 24 0.53 -5.67 8.96
CA LEU A 24 -0.52 -6.06 9.91
C LEU A 24 -1.72 -5.13 9.73
N ILE A 25 -2.85 -5.71 9.30
CA ILE A 25 -4.09 -5.02 8.98
C ILE A 25 -5.16 -5.44 10.00
N LYS A 26 -5.71 -4.47 10.71
CA LYS A 26 -6.66 -4.63 11.82
C LYS A 26 -8.01 -4.01 11.46
N PRO A 27 -9.12 -4.47 12.07
CA PRO A 27 -10.43 -3.85 11.86
C PRO A 27 -10.46 -2.42 12.40
N LEU A 28 -11.17 -1.52 11.71
CA LEU A 28 -11.43 -0.17 12.21
C LEU A 28 -12.34 -0.20 13.44
N LYS A 29 -11.82 0.31 14.57
CA LYS A 29 -12.56 0.43 15.86
C LYS A 29 -12.41 1.84 16.43
N GLY A 30 -13.52 2.55 16.56
CA GLY A 30 -13.55 3.92 17.09
C GLY A 30 -12.55 4.84 16.38
N ASP A 31 -11.84 5.66 17.16
CA ASP A 31 -10.86 6.65 16.67
C ASP A 31 -9.43 6.10 16.56
N THR A 32 -9.24 4.78 16.45
CA THR A 32 -7.90 4.17 16.42
C THR A 32 -7.14 4.50 15.13
N THR A 33 -5.97 5.13 15.26
CA THR A 33 -5.09 5.52 14.14
C THR A 33 -4.06 4.45 13.75
N HIS A 34 -4.21 3.20 14.20
CA HIS A 34 -3.15 2.18 14.11
C HIS A 34 -3.65 0.86 13.50
N GLN A 35 -4.45 0.98 12.44
CA GLN A 35 -5.13 -0.16 11.81
C GLN A 35 -4.29 -0.82 10.73
N TYR A 36 -3.34 -0.09 10.16
CA TYR A 36 -2.38 -0.60 9.21
C TYR A 36 -1.00 -0.35 9.80
N LEU A 37 -0.29 -1.41 10.12
CA LEU A 37 1.04 -1.35 10.72
C LEU A 37 2.02 -2.06 9.80
N ARG A 38 3.06 -1.34 9.39
CA ARG A 38 4.11 -1.86 8.52
C ARG A 38 5.37 -2.15 9.32
N PHE A 39 5.97 -3.28 9.08
CA PHE A 39 7.26 -3.67 9.63
C PHE A 39 8.17 -4.19 8.52
N GLU A 40 9.48 -3.99 8.68
CA GLU A 40 10.51 -4.61 7.84
C GLU A 40 11.49 -5.40 8.72
N GLY A 41 11.89 -6.58 8.29
CA GLY A 41 12.85 -7.39 9.02
C GLY A 41 13.19 -8.68 8.28
N LEU A 42 14.18 -9.39 8.79
CA LEU A 42 14.49 -10.74 8.31
C LEU A 42 13.36 -11.71 8.72
N VAL A 43 13.20 -12.80 7.96
CA VAL A 43 12.45 -13.97 8.45
C VAL A 43 13.42 -14.78 9.30
N GLU A 44 13.73 -14.31 10.50
CA GLU A 44 14.45 -15.15 11.45
C GLU A 44 13.44 -16.11 12.07
N THR A 45 13.57 -17.41 11.75
CA THR A 45 12.75 -18.54 12.22
C THR A 45 11.31 -18.58 11.68
N PRO A 46 10.67 -19.76 11.57
CA PRO A 46 9.25 -19.80 11.28
C PRO A 46 8.53 -19.00 12.37
N PHE A 47 7.86 -17.92 11.98
CA PHE A 47 7.07 -17.06 12.88
C PHE A 47 6.11 -17.94 13.69
N GLU A 48 6.50 -18.28 14.92
CA GLU A 48 5.71 -19.12 15.81
C GLU A 48 4.57 -18.26 16.35
N LEU A 49 3.35 -18.58 15.94
CA LEU A 49 2.21 -17.89 16.48
C LEU A 49 1.93 -18.39 17.90
N PRO A 50 1.64 -17.47 18.84
CA PRO A 50 1.13 -17.83 20.16
C PRO A 50 -0.03 -18.84 20.04
N ARG A 51 -0.08 -19.81 20.96
CA ARG A 51 -1.07 -20.91 20.93
C ARG A 51 -2.53 -20.43 21.01
N SER A 52 -2.77 -19.24 21.53
CA SER A 52 -4.08 -18.58 21.57
C SER A 52 -4.58 -18.11 20.20
N LEU A 53 -3.69 -18.09 19.20
CA LEU A 53 -4.01 -17.60 17.85
C LEU A 53 -4.21 -18.76 16.89
N THR A 54 -5.27 -18.65 16.09
CA THR A 54 -5.51 -19.50 14.93
C THR A 54 -4.97 -18.81 13.68
N ARG A 55 -4.46 -19.58 12.71
CA ARG A 55 -3.91 -19.08 11.46
C ARG A 55 -4.50 -19.81 10.27
N GLU A 56 -5.03 -19.04 9.33
CA GLU A 56 -5.47 -19.50 8.03
C GLU A 56 -4.67 -18.78 6.95
N ARG A 57 -4.04 -19.53 6.04
CA ARG A 57 -3.39 -18.95 4.85
C ARG A 57 -4.44 -18.74 3.77
N LEU A 58 -4.56 -17.52 3.26
CA LEU A 58 -5.45 -17.25 2.13
C LEU A 58 -4.87 -17.86 0.84
N SER A 59 -5.76 -18.37 -0.01
CA SER A 59 -5.43 -18.96 -1.31
C SER A 59 -5.42 -17.90 -2.42
N ASN A 60 -4.88 -18.28 -3.60
CA ASN A 60 -4.85 -17.43 -4.80
C ASN A 60 -4.15 -16.08 -4.62
N VAL A 61 -3.11 -16.08 -3.79
CA VAL A 61 -2.14 -15.00 -3.62
C VAL A 61 -0.97 -15.21 -4.60
N SER A 62 -0.37 -14.13 -5.10
CA SER A 62 0.84 -14.18 -5.94
C SER A 62 2.02 -14.90 -5.27
N GLN A 63 2.93 -15.46 -6.07
CA GLN A 63 3.96 -16.41 -5.62
C GLN A 63 4.93 -15.87 -4.55
N ASN A 64 5.19 -14.56 -4.52
CA ASN A 64 6.15 -13.94 -3.61
C ASN A 64 5.51 -13.41 -2.32
N HIS A 65 4.24 -13.73 -2.08
CA HIS A 65 3.47 -13.17 -0.99
C HIS A 65 2.70 -14.25 -0.24
N ILE A 66 2.50 -13.98 1.03
CA ILE A 66 1.66 -14.81 1.90
C ILE A 66 0.70 -13.88 2.62
N ILE A 67 -0.59 -14.21 2.60
CA ILE A 67 -1.58 -13.51 3.40
C ILE A 67 -2.14 -14.50 4.41
N TYR A 68 -2.01 -14.16 5.69
CA TYR A 68 -2.60 -14.91 6.79
C TYR A 68 -3.79 -14.15 7.37
N LYS A 69 -4.86 -14.87 7.62
CA LYS A 69 -5.92 -14.46 8.55
C LYS A 69 -5.60 -15.06 9.91
N ILE A 70 -5.40 -14.21 10.90
CA ILE A 70 -5.01 -14.60 12.26
C ILE A 70 -6.13 -14.20 13.21
N CYS A 71 -6.71 -15.17 13.90
CA CYS A 71 -7.89 -14.96 14.74
C CYS A 71 -7.69 -15.46 16.17
N ALA A 72 -8.34 -14.78 17.13
CA ALA A 72 -8.40 -15.17 18.53
C ALA A 72 -9.84 -15.08 19.04
N GLU A 73 -10.15 -15.79 20.12
CA GLU A 73 -11.45 -15.62 20.79
C GLU A 73 -11.52 -14.32 21.58
N ILE A 74 -10.41 -13.94 22.21
CA ILE A 74 -10.27 -12.69 22.98
C ILE A 74 -9.45 -11.70 22.14
N GLU A 75 -9.95 -10.49 21.96
CA GLU A 75 -9.26 -9.46 21.18
C GLU A 75 -7.87 -9.12 21.73
N ALA A 76 -7.70 -9.10 23.05
CA ALA A 76 -6.43 -8.78 23.70
C ALA A 76 -5.30 -9.72 23.28
N ASP A 77 -5.62 -10.98 22.95
CA ASP A 77 -4.63 -11.96 22.49
C ASP A 77 -4.06 -11.60 21.12
N LEU A 78 -4.76 -10.80 20.31
CA LEU A 78 -4.23 -10.33 19.03
C LEU A 78 -3.08 -9.32 19.20
N SER A 79 -2.92 -8.73 20.39
CA SER A 79 -1.82 -7.79 20.68
C SER A 79 -0.47 -8.49 20.71
N SER A 80 -0.41 -9.77 21.12
CA SER A 80 0.84 -10.53 21.17
C SER A 80 1.46 -10.74 19.78
N LEU A 81 0.64 -10.72 18.72
CA LEU A 81 1.13 -10.72 17.34
C LEU A 81 1.92 -9.44 17.02
N GLU A 82 1.40 -8.28 17.43
CA GLU A 82 2.09 -7.01 17.21
C GLU A 82 3.37 -6.92 18.05
N GLU A 83 3.32 -7.35 19.30
CA GLU A 83 4.50 -7.39 20.18
C GLU A 83 5.61 -8.26 19.60
N SER A 84 5.26 -9.48 19.15
CA SER A 84 6.22 -10.38 18.48
C SER A 84 6.85 -9.75 17.24
N LEU A 85 6.05 -9.06 16.41
CA LEU A 85 6.58 -8.31 15.26
C LEU A 85 7.54 -7.20 15.73
N ARG A 86 7.17 -6.40 16.74
CA ARG A 86 8.03 -5.33 17.27
C ARG A 86 9.37 -5.82 17.84
N GLU A 87 9.40 -7.02 18.40
CA GLU A 87 10.62 -7.61 18.98
C GLU A 87 11.62 -8.08 17.91
N HIS A 88 11.12 -8.59 16.78
CA HIS A 88 11.95 -9.26 15.76
C HIS A 88 12.08 -8.45 14.45
N THR A 89 11.31 -7.37 14.31
CA THR A 89 11.29 -6.54 13.10
C THR A 89 11.27 -5.06 13.46
N TYR A 90 11.54 -4.21 12.48
CA TYR A 90 11.54 -2.77 12.63
C TYR A 90 10.21 -2.18 12.13
N ARG A 91 9.48 -1.49 13.02
CA ARG A 91 8.23 -0.80 12.65
C ARG A 91 8.52 0.43 11.79
N LYS A 92 7.92 0.49 10.60
CA LYS A 92 7.98 1.64 9.70
C LYS A 92 7.01 2.73 10.17
N SER A 93 7.39 3.98 9.94
CA SER A 93 6.48 5.12 10.13
C SER A 93 5.59 5.27 8.91
N ASP A 94 4.33 5.67 9.11
CA ASP A 94 3.42 6.05 8.01
C ASP A 94 3.42 7.56 7.77
N GLU A 95 4.11 8.33 8.61
CA GLU A 95 4.19 9.79 8.53
C GLU A 95 5.57 10.32 8.14
N ALA A 96 6.61 9.50 8.32
CA ALA A 96 7.99 9.87 8.01
C ALA A 96 8.64 8.81 7.12
N ILE A 97 9.35 9.28 6.11
CA ILE A 97 10.09 8.40 5.20
C ILE A 97 11.29 7.83 5.95
N ASP A 98 11.44 6.52 5.88
CA ASP A 98 12.61 5.84 6.41
C ASP A 98 13.81 6.05 5.48
N PRO A 99 15.02 6.31 5.99
CA PRO A 99 16.22 6.43 5.15
C PRO A 99 16.44 5.26 4.18
N THR A 100 16.06 4.04 4.56
CA THR A 100 16.15 2.83 3.72
C THR A 100 15.20 2.83 2.52
N GLU A 101 14.22 3.73 2.51
CA GLU A 101 13.28 3.94 1.41
C GLU A 101 13.69 5.09 0.49
N MET A 102 14.79 5.79 0.81
CA MET A 102 15.35 6.89 0.04
C MET A 102 16.44 6.38 -0.89
N ASP A 103 16.06 5.64 -1.93
CA ASP A 103 17.01 5.25 -2.97
C ASP A 103 17.62 6.48 -3.69
N PRO A 104 18.75 6.34 -4.39
CA PRO A 104 19.42 7.47 -5.04
C PRO A 104 18.53 8.25 -6.03
N SER A 105 17.61 7.57 -6.72
CA SER A 105 16.69 8.20 -7.66
C SER A 105 15.61 9.00 -6.94
N TYR A 106 15.07 8.46 -5.84
CA TYR A 106 14.13 9.18 -4.97
C TYR A 106 14.79 10.40 -4.31
N ILE A 107 16.02 10.28 -3.80
CA ILE A 107 16.81 11.41 -3.30
C ILE A 107 16.99 12.47 -4.39
N GLY A 108 17.32 12.04 -5.61
CA GLY A 108 17.45 12.91 -6.77
C GLY A 108 16.17 13.67 -7.07
N CYS A 109 15.02 12.99 -7.07
CA CYS A 109 13.72 13.62 -7.26
C CYS A 109 13.42 14.62 -6.13
N SER A 110 13.55 14.22 -4.87
CA SER A 110 13.33 15.10 -3.71
C SER A 110 14.15 16.39 -3.83
N LYS A 111 15.44 16.29 -4.21
CA LYS A 111 16.28 17.48 -4.41
C LYS A 111 15.78 18.40 -5.53
N GLN A 112 15.21 17.84 -6.61
CA GLN A 112 14.61 18.64 -7.69
C GLN A 112 13.34 19.34 -7.21
N LEU A 113 12.50 18.63 -6.46
CA LEU A 113 11.28 19.19 -5.86
C LEU A 113 11.62 20.32 -4.88
N ASP A 114 12.60 20.13 -4.02
CA ASP A 114 13.03 21.12 -3.02
C ASP A 114 13.58 22.39 -3.70
N LYS A 115 14.31 22.27 -4.82
CA LYS A 115 14.78 23.42 -5.60
C LYS A 115 13.66 24.25 -6.21
N LEU A 116 12.55 23.62 -6.57
CA LEU A 116 11.38 24.29 -7.13
C LEU A 116 10.49 24.92 -6.06
N THR A 117 10.68 24.54 -4.80
CA THR A 117 9.76 24.89 -3.72
C THR A 117 9.88 26.36 -3.31
N VAL A 118 9.06 27.21 -3.93
CA VAL A 118 8.82 28.60 -3.52
C VAL A 118 7.33 28.74 -3.19
N GLY A 119 6.99 28.74 -1.90
CA GLY A 119 5.59 28.70 -1.47
C GLY A 119 4.90 27.37 -1.82
N ILE A 120 3.64 27.42 -2.28
CA ILE A 120 2.92 26.23 -2.77
C ILE A 120 3.31 26.00 -4.23
N THR A 121 4.11 24.97 -4.48
CA THR A 121 4.57 24.61 -5.83
C THR A 121 3.64 23.58 -6.44
N GLN A 122 3.14 23.86 -7.65
CA GLN A 122 2.26 22.95 -8.39
C GLN A 122 3.07 22.09 -9.35
N ILE A 123 2.83 20.78 -9.32
CA ILE A 123 3.51 19.79 -10.16
C ILE A 123 2.45 18.98 -10.87
N PHE A 124 2.47 19.03 -12.20
CA PHE A 124 1.49 18.34 -13.04
C PHE A 124 1.96 16.91 -13.33
N MET A 125 1.07 15.93 -13.16
CA MET A 125 1.35 14.52 -13.49
C MET A 125 1.73 14.36 -14.97
N SER A 126 1.12 15.15 -15.86
CA SER A 126 1.49 15.18 -17.29
C SER A 126 2.95 15.58 -17.53
N ALA A 127 3.51 16.46 -16.70
CA ALA A 127 4.90 16.90 -16.81
C ALA A 127 5.88 15.78 -16.39
N ILE A 128 5.49 15.00 -15.37
CA ILE A 128 6.23 13.82 -14.91
C ILE A 128 6.25 12.74 -15.99
N ARG A 129 5.10 12.43 -16.60
CA ARG A 129 5.02 11.43 -17.69
C ARG A 129 5.81 11.84 -18.93
N LYS A 130 5.91 13.13 -19.21
CA LYS A 130 6.74 13.69 -20.29
C LYS A 130 8.22 13.84 -19.91
N ASN A 131 8.64 13.27 -18.77
CA ASN A 131 10.00 13.33 -18.24
C ASN A 131 10.57 14.76 -18.18
N LYS A 132 9.74 15.75 -17.88
CA LYS A 132 10.15 17.16 -17.79
C LYS A 132 10.78 17.51 -16.44
N LEU A 133 10.69 16.61 -15.46
CA LEU A 133 11.29 16.76 -14.13
C LEU A 133 12.09 15.50 -13.73
N PRO A 134 13.14 15.11 -14.48
CA PRO A 134 13.92 13.94 -14.13
C PRO A 134 14.67 14.15 -12.79
N PRO A 135 14.82 13.12 -11.94
CA PRO A 135 14.44 11.72 -12.14
C PRO A 135 13.04 11.36 -11.57
N CYS A 136 12.16 12.33 -11.35
CA CYS A 136 10.87 12.08 -10.69
C CYS A 136 9.96 11.16 -11.52
N THR A 137 9.28 10.25 -10.83
CA THR A 137 8.25 9.37 -11.39
C THR A 137 6.94 9.51 -10.63
N ALA A 138 5.84 9.01 -11.22
CA ALA A 138 4.53 9.04 -10.56
C ALA A 138 4.55 8.33 -9.19
N LYS A 139 5.22 7.18 -9.10
CA LYS A 139 5.37 6.43 -7.84
C LYS A 139 6.10 7.24 -6.77
N MET A 140 7.16 7.98 -7.13
CA MET A 140 7.87 8.84 -6.17
C MET A 140 6.98 9.97 -5.65
N LEU A 141 6.16 10.58 -6.51
CA LEU A 141 5.21 11.60 -6.09
C LEU A 141 4.07 11.04 -5.23
N ILE A 142 3.57 9.84 -5.54
CA ILE A 142 2.60 9.12 -4.71
C ILE A 142 3.19 8.78 -3.35
N LYS A 143 4.48 8.43 -3.29
CA LYS A 143 5.23 8.26 -2.04
C LYS A 143 5.20 9.53 -1.20
N ASP A 144 5.49 10.68 -1.80
CA ASP A 144 5.42 11.98 -1.12
C ASP A 144 4.02 12.31 -0.60
N ILE A 145 2.96 11.95 -1.34
CA ILE A 145 1.58 12.12 -0.86
C ILE A 145 1.30 11.22 0.33
N SER A 146 1.71 9.95 0.25
CA SER A 146 1.49 8.96 1.31
C SER A 146 2.19 9.36 2.61
N TYR A 147 3.41 9.91 2.51
CA TYR A 147 4.17 10.48 3.63
C TYR A 147 3.85 11.94 3.95
N ARG A 148 2.74 12.48 3.43
CA ARG A 148 2.24 13.84 3.72
C ARG A 148 3.19 14.99 3.35
N ARG A 149 4.22 14.73 2.54
CA ARG A 149 5.14 15.75 2.00
C ARG A 149 4.52 16.53 0.85
N ALA A 150 3.58 15.92 0.14
CA ALA A 150 2.81 16.52 -0.93
C ALA A 150 1.31 16.28 -0.73
N ARG A 151 0.49 17.08 -1.41
CA ARG A 151 -0.96 16.91 -1.49
C ARG A 151 -1.40 16.68 -2.92
N ALA A 152 -2.42 15.87 -3.11
CA ALA A 152 -3.00 15.60 -4.43
C ALA A 152 -4.15 16.58 -4.72
N TYR A 153 -4.33 16.94 -5.99
CA TYR A 153 -5.48 17.68 -6.52
C TYR A 153 -6.09 16.91 -7.70
N GLY A 154 -7.34 17.22 -8.04
CA GLY A 154 -8.13 16.49 -9.03
C GLY A 154 -8.95 15.37 -8.35
N PRO A 155 -9.01 14.15 -8.91
CA PRO A 155 -9.83 13.05 -8.38
C PRO A 155 -9.54 12.68 -6.92
N TYR A 156 -8.32 12.96 -6.43
CA TYR A 156 -7.86 12.64 -5.08
C TYR A 156 -7.78 13.86 -4.14
N GLY A 157 -8.30 15.02 -4.56
CA GLY A 157 -8.16 16.29 -3.83
C GLY A 157 -8.75 16.29 -2.41
N ASN A 158 -9.97 15.75 -2.28
CA ASN A 158 -10.77 15.80 -1.05
C ASN A 158 -10.19 14.94 0.10
N TYR A 159 -9.21 14.09 -0.19
CA TYR A 159 -8.67 13.10 0.75
C TYR A 159 -7.18 13.27 1.02
N SER A 160 -6.55 14.29 0.44
CA SER A 160 -5.14 14.60 0.68
C SER A 160 -4.94 15.40 1.97
N HIS A 161 -3.83 15.19 2.67
CA HIS A 161 -3.50 15.89 3.92
C HIS A 161 -3.19 17.40 3.69
N GLN A 162 -4.23 18.21 3.56
CA GLN A 162 -4.17 19.55 2.93
C GLN A 162 -3.35 20.61 3.70
N ASP A 163 -3.12 20.45 5.00
CA ASP A 163 -2.75 21.58 5.87
C ASP A 163 -1.23 21.82 6.02
N ARG A 164 -0.36 20.94 5.51
CA ARG A 164 1.10 21.02 5.77
C ARG A 164 2.01 20.92 4.55
N ALA A 165 1.50 20.46 3.40
CA ALA A 165 2.34 20.22 2.23
C ALA A 165 2.57 21.48 1.39
N LYS A 166 3.86 21.77 1.11
CA LYS A 166 4.28 22.86 0.20
C LYS A 166 4.23 22.46 -1.28
N ILE A 167 4.03 21.18 -1.58
CA ILE A 167 3.95 20.63 -2.93
C ILE A 167 2.51 20.20 -3.20
N ALA A 168 1.95 20.69 -4.30
CA ALA A 168 0.65 20.32 -4.82
C ALA A 168 0.81 19.52 -6.11
N ILE A 169 0.47 18.24 -6.08
CA ILE A 169 0.50 17.36 -7.24
C ILE A 169 -0.86 17.43 -7.92
N ILE A 170 -0.88 17.98 -9.13
CA ILE A 170 -2.08 18.15 -9.94
C ILE A 170 -2.23 16.91 -10.82
N TRP A 171 -3.28 16.12 -10.57
CA TRP A 171 -3.60 14.92 -11.34
C TRP A 171 -4.34 15.29 -12.64
N ASP A 172 -3.61 15.90 -13.57
CA ASP A 172 -4.12 16.45 -14.83
C ASP A 172 -4.08 15.48 -16.02
N ASP A 173 -3.52 14.29 -15.82
CA ASP A 173 -3.40 13.25 -16.84
C ASP A 173 -3.77 11.88 -16.26
N PHE A 174 -4.32 11.02 -17.11
CA PHE A 174 -4.64 9.65 -16.73
C PHE A 174 -3.36 8.80 -16.73
N ILE A 175 -3.10 8.14 -15.61
CA ILE A 175 -1.96 7.25 -15.44
C ILE A 175 -2.49 5.82 -15.46
N PRO A 176 -2.09 4.97 -16.41
CA PRO A 176 -2.45 3.55 -16.38
C PRO A 176 -2.06 2.93 -15.03
N PHE A 177 -2.99 2.24 -14.38
CA PHE A 177 -2.78 1.74 -13.01
C PHE A 177 -1.60 0.77 -12.90
N GLN A 178 -1.27 0.05 -13.97
CA GLN A 178 -0.11 -0.85 -14.03
C GLN A 178 1.22 -0.09 -13.87
N GLU A 179 1.29 1.17 -14.32
CA GLU A 179 2.48 2.02 -14.12
C GLU A 179 2.68 2.40 -12.64
N LEU A 180 1.62 2.27 -11.82
CA LEU A 180 1.65 2.60 -10.40
C LEU A 180 2.12 1.44 -9.52
N PHE A 181 2.10 0.21 -10.01
CA PHE A 181 2.44 -0.95 -9.20
C PHE A 181 3.94 -0.98 -8.93
N ASP A 182 4.29 -1.37 -7.71
CA ASP A 182 5.69 -1.65 -7.40
C ASP A 182 6.15 -2.99 -7.99
N GLU A 183 5.23 -3.93 -8.16
CA GLU A 183 5.46 -5.26 -8.72
C GLU A 183 4.62 -5.48 -9.99
N LEU A 184 5.05 -6.42 -10.84
CA LEU A 184 4.37 -6.71 -12.11
C LEU A 184 2.95 -7.27 -11.90
N ASP A 185 2.78 -8.13 -10.90
CA ASP A 185 1.53 -8.81 -10.61
C ASP A 185 0.90 -8.29 -9.31
N PRO A 186 -0.44 -8.14 -9.26
CA PRO A 186 -1.13 -7.89 -8.01
C PRO A 186 -0.95 -9.01 -6.98
N LEU A 187 -0.96 -8.63 -5.70
CA LEU A 187 -0.89 -9.57 -4.58
C LEU A 187 -2.08 -10.54 -4.59
N MET A 188 -3.26 -9.98 -4.82
CA MET A 188 -4.52 -10.70 -4.89
C MET A 188 -5.44 -9.93 -5.83
N THR A 189 -6.21 -10.64 -6.64
CA THR A 189 -7.32 -10.01 -7.37
C THR A 189 -8.63 -10.69 -7.06
N MET A 190 -9.66 -9.88 -6.80
CA MET A 190 -11.02 -10.33 -6.64
C MET A 190 -11.90 -9.73 -7.72
N LYS A 191 -12.82 -10.54 -8.23
CA LYS A 191 -13.93 -10.08 -9.05
C LYS A 191 -15.18 -10.01 -8.16
N LYS A 192 -15.76 -8.82 -8.03
CA LYS A 192 -17.01 -8.59 -7.30
C LYS A 192 -18.04 -8.06 -8.29
N GLN A 193 -19.06 -8.86 -8.57
CA GLN A 193 -19.97 -8.61 -9.69
C GLN A 193 -19.13 -8.44 -10.96
N ASP A 194 -19.17 -7.29 -11.63
CA ASP A 194 -18.34 -7.02 -12.80
C ASP A 194 -17.11 -6.16 -12.52
N ASP A 195 -16.96 -5.66 -11.29
CA ASP A 195 -15.79 -4.87 -10.89
C ASP A 195 -14.59 -5.78 -10.59
N ILE A 196 -13.40 -5.31 -10.98
CA ILE A 196 -12.14 -5.98 -10.70
C ILE A 196 -11.40 -5.18 -9.64
N ILE A 197 -11.02 -5.84 -8.54
CA ILE A 197 -10.34 -5.20 -7.42
C ILE A 197 -8.99 -5.88 -7.21
N HIS A 198 -7.92 -5.13 -7.40
CA HIS A 198 -6.55 -5.60 -7.22
C HIS A 198 -5.99 -5.11 -5.88
N LEU A 199 -5.52 -6.01 -5.02
CA LEU A 199 -4.64 -5.67 -3.91
C LEU A 199 -3.21 -5.61 -4.42
N VAL A 200 -2.54 -4.47 -4.23
CA VAL A 200 -1.23 -4.15 -4.82
C VAL A 200 -0.36 -3.34 -3.86
N TYR A 201 0.94 -3.30 -4.10
CA TYR A 201 1.80 -2.24 -3.56
C TYR A 201 1.90 -1.06 -4.53
N ILE A 202 1.75 0.14 -4.00
CA ILE A 202 2.02 1.39 -4.69
C ILE A 202 2.92 2.23 -3.78
N ALA A 203 4.15 2.46 -4.22
CA ALA A 203 5.16 3.22 -3.49
C ALA A 203 5.45 2.72 -2.06
N GLY A 204 5.40 1.41 -1.83
CA GLY A 204 5.66 0.74 -0.55
C GLY A 204 4.44 0.61 0.38
N PHE A 205 3.24 0.98 -0.10
CA PHE A 205 2.00 0.90 0.68
C PHE A 205 1.02 -0.05 0.02
N LEU A 206 0.35 -0.89 0.82
CA LEU A 206 -0.78 -1.67 0.33
C LEU A 206 -1.92 -0.74 -0.09
N LYS A 207 -2.44 -0.99 -1.28
CA LYS A 207 -3.57 -0.30 -1.89
C LYS A 207 -4.46 -1.28 -2.62
N LEU A 208 -5.72 -0.89 -2.80
CA LEU A 208 -6.66 -1.49 -3.71
C LEU A 208 -6.79 -0.61 -4.95
N ILE A 209 -6.65 -1.20 -6.13
CA ILE A 209 -7.13 -0.60 -7.38
C ILE A 209 -8.49 -1.21 -7.71
N VAL A 210 -9.52 -0.39 -7.69
CA VAL A 210 -10.87 -0.78 -8.10
C VAL A 210 -11.09 -0.31 -9.53
N ARG A 211 -11.36 -1.25 -10.44
CA ARG A 211 -11.76 -0.99 -11.82
C ARG A 211 -13.24 -1.27 -11.99
N PRO A 212 -14.08 -0.22 -12.11
CA PRO A 212 -15.49 -0.41 -12.40
C PRO A 212 -15.68 -1.00 -13.81
N TYR A 213 -16.63 -1.90 -13.98
CA TYR A 213 -16.84 -2.63 -15.24
C TYR A 213 -17.08 -1.75 -16.48
N LEU A 214 -17.62 -0.54 -16.28
CA LEU A 214 -18.08 0.35 -17.36
C LEU A 214 -17.33 1.69 -17.40
N GLU A 215 -16.31 1.86 -16.56
CA GLU A 215 -15.53 3.09 -16.52
C GLU A 215 -14.12 2.83 -17.05
N GLU A 216 -13.63 3.74 -17.89
CA GLU A 216 -12.22 3.74 -18.32
C GLU A 216 -11.27 4.04 -17.13
N GLY A 217 -11.81 4.63 -16.06
CA GLY A 217 -11.11 5.01 -14.86
C GLY A 217 -10.85 3.87 -13.86
N TYR A 218 -10.16 4.24 -12.78
CA TYR A 218 -9.99 3.39 -11.61
C TYR A 218 -9.90 4.25 -10.35
N LEU A 219 -10.12 3.61 -9.20
CA LEU A 219 -10.02 4.23 -7.89
C LEU A 219 -8.89 3.57 -7.08
N ILE A 220 -8.13 4.39 -6.35
CA ILE A 220 -7.12 3.93 -5.38
C ILE A 220 -7.71 4.03 -3.97
N LEU A 221 -7.74 2.89 -3.26
CA LEU A 221 -8.23 2.81 -1.88
C LEU A 221 -7.17 2.18 -0.94
N PRO A 222 -6.99 2.65 0.30
CA PRO A 222 -7.45 3.94 0.80
C PRO A 222 -6.94 5.08 -0.08
N ALA A 223 -7.72 6.15 -0.17
CA ALA A 223 -7.38 7.32 -0.97
C ALA A 223 -5.96 7.83 -0.66
N LEU A 224 -5.33 8.49 -1.63
CA LEU A 224 -3.97 9.00 -1.48
C LEU A 224 -3.92 10.04 -0.36
N GLY A 225 -3.07 9.80 0.64
CA GLY A 225 -3.04 10.64 1.86
C GLY A 225 -4.17 10.35 2.84
N ASN A 226 -4.82 9.18 2.78
CA ASN A 226 -5.72 8.73 3.84
C ASN A 226 -5.10 7.53 4.57
N LEU A 227 -4.47 7.78 5.73
CA LEU A 227 -3.75 6.75 6.48
C LEU A 227 -4.67 5.75 7.19
N PHE A 228 -5.89 6.16 7.56
CA PHE A 228 -6.75 5.38 8.45
C PHE A 228 -8.04 5.04 7.72
N HIS A 229 -8.05 3.89 7.07
CA HIS A 229 -9.25 3.41 6.40
C HIS A 229 -9.36 1.89 6.40
N ASN A 230 -10.60 1.40 6.44
CA ASN A 230 -10.91 -0.01 6.63
C ASN A 230 -11.03 -0.79 5.30
N ASP A 231 -10.68 -0.18 4.15
CA ASP A 231 -10.95 -0.77 2.83
C ASP A 231 -10.22 -2.11 2.64
N ILE A 232 -8.92 -2.13 2.97
CA ILE A 232 -8.08 -3.32 2.79
C ILE A 232 -8.57 -4.44 3.70
N TYR A 233 -8.88 -4.13 4.97
CA TYR A 233 -9.44 -5.11 5.90
C TYR A 233 -10.76 -5.69 5.37
N LYS A 234 -11.71 -4.85 4.95
CA LYS A 234 -12.99 -5.29 4.37
C LYS A 234 -12.79 -6.11 3.11
N PHE A 235 -11.83 -5.76 2.25
CA PHE A 235 -11.49 -6.53 1.07
C PHE A 235 -11.03 -7.95 1.46
N LEU A 236 -10.06 -8.05 2.38
CA LEU A 236 -9.52 -9.33 2.84
C LEU A 236 -10.56 -10.17 3.58
N GLU A 237 -11.40 -9.56 4.41
CA GLU A 237 -12.50 -10.24 5.11
C GLU A 237 -13.51 -10.86 4.13
N ASN A 238 -13.79 -10.17 3.02
CA ASN A 238 -14.71 -10.65 2.00
C ASN A 238 -14.04 -11.53 0.92
N SER A 239 -12.74 -11.81 1.03
CA SER A 239 -12.02 -12.64 0.05
C SER A 239 -12.63 -14.03 -0.12
N GLY A 240 -13.13 -14.66 0.96
CA GLY A 240 -13.83 -15.95 0.90
C GLY A 240 -15.25 -15.90 0.31
N ARG A 241 -15.81 -14.71 0.06
CA ARG A 241 -17.19 -14.53 -0.44
C ARG A 241 -17.26 -14.20 -1.93
N HIS A 242 -16.12 -13.94 -2.57
CA HIS A 242 -16.05 -13.51 -3.96
C HIS A 242 -15.15 -14.41 -4.78
N THR A 243 -15.25 -14.30 -6.10
CA THR A 243 -14.38 -15.04 -7.00
C THR A 243 -12.98 -14.44 -6.96
N ILE A 244 -12.04 -15.14 -6.31
CA ILE A 244 -10.63 -14.79 -6.36
C ILE A 244 -10.07 -15.26 -7.71
N VAL A 245 -9.48 -14.34 -8.46
CA VAL A 245 -8.91 -14.60 -9.79
C VAL A 245 -7.39 -14.63 -9.65
N PRO A 246 -6.70 -15.64 -10.22
CA PRO A 246 -5.24 -15.66 -10.20
C PRO A 246 -4.67 -14.38 -10.85
N PRO A 247 -3.69 -13.70 -10.23
CA PRO A 247 -3.20 -12.38 -10.68
C PRO A 247 -2.82 -12.33 -12.16
N HIS A 248 -2.18 -13.39 -12.68
CA HIS A 248 -1.72 -13.49 -14.06
C HIS A 248 -2.84 -13.64 -15.12
N ARG A 249 -4.09 -13.94 -14.73
CA ARG A 249 -5.17 -14.27 -15.68
C ARG A 249 -5.99 -13.07 -16.17
N ILE A 250 -5.69 -11.86 -15.70
CA ILE A 250 -6.53 -10.68 -15.96
C ILE A 250 -6.02 -9.86 -17.14
N TYR A 251 -4.76 -10.06 -17.54
CA TYR A 251 -4.12 -9.34 -18.64
C TYR A 251 -4.48 -9.85 -20.06
N HIS A 252 -5.44 -10.78 -20.19
CA HIS A 252 -5.77 -11.42 -21.48
C HIS A 252 -7.12 -11.03 -22.10
N ARG A 253 -7.72 -9.92 -21.68
CA ARG A 253 -8.82 -9.30 -22.45
C ARG A 253 -8.52 -7.83 -22.68
N GLY A 254 -7.69 -7.60 -23.70
CA GLY A 254 -7.73 -6.36 -24.49
C GLY A 254 -8.91 -6.40 -25.45
#